data_AF-A0AAD0LXA5-F1
#
_entry.id   AF-A0AAD0LXA5-F1
#
_cell.length_a   1.000
_cell.length_b   1.000
_cell.length_c   1.000
_cell.angle_alpha   90.00
_cell.angle_beta   90.00
_cell.angle_gamma   90.00
#
_symmetry.space_group_name_H-M   'P 1'
#
loop_
_entity.id
_entity.type
_entity.pdbx_description
1 polymer ?
#
loop_
_entity_poly.entity_id
_entity_poly.type
_entity_poly.pdbx_seq_one_letter_code
_entity_poly.pdbx_strand_id
1 'polypeptide(L)'
;MSNVPPSENPGRLKNLVFGLYFFALLMMALFPPFYLKVSGSTALVLGVPLPIFYWILIAVLMGLGLWMLYVVESLLGEIPQEGDGQ
;
A
#
# COMPACT_ATOMS: atom_id res chain seq x y z
N MET A 1 -12.03 32.73 23.12
CA MET A 1 -11.06 31.72 22.68
C MET A 1 -11.75 30.84 21.65
N SER A 2 -11.56 31.10 20.36
CA SER A 2 -12.17 30.27 19.30
C SER A 2 -11.34 29.00 19.15
N ASN A 3 -11.88 27.87 19.57
CA ASN A 3 -11.33 26.56 19.24
C ASN A 3 -11.62 26.31 17.76
N VAL A 4 -10.75 26.82 16.88
CA VAL A 4 -10.76 26.44 15.47
C VAL A 4 -10.26 25.00 15.42
N PRO A 5 -11.08 24.02 15.01
CA PRO A 5 -10.60 22.65 14.84
C PRO A 5 -9.50 22.64 13.78
N PRO A 6 -8.47 21.78 13.91
CA PRO A 6 -7.40 21.72 12.92
C PRO A 6 -8.03 21.39 11.57
N SER A 7 -7.82 22.25 10.58
CA SER A 7 -8.18 21.95 9.20
C SER A 7 -7.49 20.65 8.81
N GLU A 8 -8.28 19.60 8.57
CA GLU A 8 -7.76 18.33 8.09
C GLU A 8 -7.11 18.59 6.73
N ASN A 9 -5.78 18.59 6.71
CA ASN A 9 -5.02 18.74 5.47
C ASN A 9 -5.19 17.42 4.68
N PRO A 10 -5.93 17.41 3.55
CA PRO A 10 -6.31 16.16 2.87
C PRO A 10 -5.08 15.35 2.44
N GLY A 11 -3.98 16.03 2.09
CA GLY A 11 -2.71 15.37 1.75
C GLY A 11 -2.06 14.62 2.92
N ARG A 12 -2.21 15.11 4.16
CA ARG A 12 -1.65 14.44 5.35
C ARG A 12 -2.41 13.16 5.68
N LEU A 13 -3.73 13.18 5.52
CA LEU A 13 -4.57 12.00 5.72
C LEU A 13 -4.27 10.93 4.67
N LYS A 14 -4.20 11.31 3.37
CA LYS A 14 -3.79 10.44 2.27
C LYS A 14 -2.46 9.74 2.58
N ASN A 15 -1.42 10.52 2.90
CA ASN A 15 -0.09 9.99 3.17
C ASN A 15 -0.07 9.03 4.37
N LEU A 16 -0.87 9.30 5.40
CA LEU A 16 -0.97 8.43 6.56
C LEU A 16 -1.66 7.10 6.21
N VAL A 17 -2.76 7.14 5.43
CA VAL A 17 -3.49 5.94 5.01
C VAL A 17 -2.63 5.06 4.11
N PHE A 18 -2.07 5.61 3.04
CA PHE A 18 -1.22 4.84 2.12
C PHE A 18 0.10 4.42 2.78
N GLY A 19 0.68 5.27 3.63
CA GLY A 19 1.87 4.94 4.41
C GLY A 19 1.62 3.76 5.34
N LEU A 20 0.50 3.74 6.07
CA LEU A 20 0.14 2.62 6.95
C LEU A 20 -0.13 1.34 6.14
N TYR A 21 -0.82 1.46 5.00
CA TYR A 21 -1.08 0.36 4.08
C TYR A 21 0.22 -0.31 3.60
N PHE A 22 1.15 0.49 3.05
CA PHE A 22 2.43 -0.03 2.57
C PHE A 22 3.31 -0.54 3.71
N PHE A 23 3.27 0.10 4.88
CA PHE A 23 3.97 -0.39 6.06
C PHE A 23 3.45 -1.75 6.51
N ALA A 24 2.13 -1.97 6.51
CA ALA A 24 1.55 -3.27 6.85
C ALA A 24 1.96 -4.35 5.85
N LEU A 25 1.96 -4.05 4.54
CA LEU A 25 2.46 -4.96 3.50
C LEU A 25 3.96 -5.27 3.69
N LEU A 26 4.77 -4.28 4.06
CA LEU A 26 6.19 -4.45 4.35
C LEU A 26 6.41 -5.36 5.57
N MET A 27 5.64 -5.16 6.64
CA MET A 27 5.70 -6.03 7.82
C MET A 27 5.29 -7.46 7.46
N MET A 28 4.27 -7.66 6.64
CA MET A 28 3.94 -8.99 6.12
C MET A 28 5.08 -9.59 5.29
N ALA A 29 5.73 -8.81 4.44
CA ALA A 29 6.79 -9.29 3.56
C ALA A 29 8.08 -9.68 4.32
N LEU A 30 8.49 -8.86 5.30
CA LEU A 30 9.83 -8.93 5.88
C LEU A 30 9.87 -9.32 7.36
N PHE A 31 8.76 -9.20 8.09
CA PHE A 31 8.79 -9.47 9.53
C PHE A 31 8.80 -10.99 9.78
N PRO A 32 9.84 -11.53 10.46
CA PRO A 32 10.07 -12.98 10.52
C PRO A 32 8.88 -13.80 11.04
N PRO A 33 8.13 -13.36 12.08
CA PRO A 33 6.95 -14.09 12.55
C PRO A 33 5.87 -14.32 11.47
N PHE A 34 5.64 -13.36 10.57
CA PHE A 34 4.61 -13.51 9.52
C PHE A 34 5.12 -14.36 8.37
N TYR A 35 6.33 -14.06 7.89
CA TYR A 35 6.97 -14.80 6.81
C TYR A 35 7.23 -16.28 7.17
N LEU A 36 7.81 -16.56 8.35
CA LEU A 36 8.19 -17.92 8.76
C LEU A 36 6.98 -18.80 9.06
N LYS A 37 5.89 -18.21 9.58
CA LYS A 37 4.63 -18.95 9.83
C LYS A 37 4.06 -19.54 8.54
N VAL A 38 4.21 -18.83 7.43
CA VAL A 38 3.74 -19.28 6.12
C VAL A 38 4.80 -20.15 5.44
N SER A 39 6.08 -19.78 5.52
CA SER A 39 7.20 -20.45 4.86
C SER A 39 7.40 -21.91 5.28
N GLY A 40 7.10 -22.26 6.53
CA GLY A 40 7.13 -23.65 7.00
C GLY A 40 5.96 -24.53 6.53
N SER A 41 4.97 -23.96 5.84
CA SER A 41 3.78 -24.70 5.40
C SER A 41 3.98 -25.35 4.04
N THR A 42 3.59 -26.62 3.93
CA THR A 42 3.53 -27.38 2.67
C THR A 42 2.16 -27.32 1.99
N ALA A 43 1.24 -26.49 2.51
CA ALA A 43 -0.10 -26.35 1.93
C ALA A 43 -0.03 -25.81 0.49
N LEU A 44 -0.94 -26.28 -0.35
CA LEU A 44 -1.08 -25.83 -1.73
C LEU A 44 -2.35 -24.99 -1.88
N VAL A 45 -2.23 -23.86 -2.56
CA VAL A 45 -3.34 -23.00 -2.96
C VAL A 45 -3.34 -22.93 -4.48
N LEU A 46 -4.40 -23.42 -5.11
CA LEU A 46 -4.51 -23.48 -6.58
C LEU A 46 -3.33 -24.19 -7.26
N GLY A 47 -2.74 -25.19 -6.59
CA GLY A 47 -1.57 -25.93 -7.08
C GLY A 47 -0.22 -25.24 -6.85
N VAL A 48 -0.21 -24.05 -6.25
CA VAL A 48 1.00 -23.30 -5.91
C VAL A 48 1.28 -23.43 -4.41
N PRO A 49 2.54 -23.65 -3.97
CA PRO A 49 2.90 -23.60 -2.56
C PRO A 49 2.41 -22.31 -1.89
N LEU A 50 1.79 -22.45 -0.72
CA LEU A 50 1.26 -21.34 0.08
C LEU A 50 2.27 -20.19 0.27
N PRO A 51 3.58 -20.44 0.52
CA PRO A 51 4.56 -19.36 0.61
C PRO A 51 4.66 -18.54 -0.68
N ILE A 52 4.67 -19.20 -1.85
CA ILE A 52 4.78 -18.53 -3.14
C ILE A 52 3.51 -17.72 -3.40
N PHE A 53 2.34 -18.32 -3.15
CA PHE A 53 1.06 -17.62 -3.29
C PHE A 53 1.00 -16.37 -2.41
N TYR A 54 1.46 -16.47 -1.16
CA TYR A 54 1.55 -15.36 -0.22
C TYR A 54 2.42 -14.20 -0.74
N TRP A 55 3.60 -14.49 -1.28
CA TRP A 55 4.47 -13.46 -1.88
C TRP A 55 3.84 -12.80 -3.11
N ILE A 56 3.21 -13.59 -3.97
CA ILE A 56 2.50 -13.07 -5.15
C ILE A 56 1.36 -12.14 -4.71
N LEU A 57 0.58 -12.54 -3.70
CA LEU A 57 -0.51 -11.74 -3.17
C LEU A 57 0.01 -10.39 -2.64
N ILE A 58 1.10 -10.38 -1.87
CA ILE A 58 1.71 -9.14 -1.38
C ILE A 58 2.16 -8.25 -2.54
N ALA A 59 2.80 -8.81 -3.56
CA ALA A 59 3.24 -8.05 -4.73
C ALA A 59 2.06 -7.43 -5.51
N VAL A 60 0.96 -8.18 -5.68
CA VAL A 60 -0.27 -7.68 -6.31
C VAL A 60 -0.88 -6.56 -5.49
N LEU A 61 -1.00 -6.74 -4.17
CA LEU A 61 -1.53 -5.70 -3.27
C LEU A 61 -0.65 -4.45 -3.27
N MET A 62 0.67 -4.60 -3.33
CA MET A 62 1.61 -3.49 -3.46
C MET A 62 1.37 -2.71 -4.76
N GLY A 63 1.26 -3.41 -5.89
CA GLY A 63 0.98 -2.80 -7.19
C GLY A 63 -0.36 -2.08 -7.22
N LEU A 64 -1.42 -2.69 -6.68
CA LEU A 64 -2.74 -2.07 -6.56
C LEU A 64 -2.71 -0.82 -5.66
N GLY A 65 -1.95 -0.85 -4.56
CA GLY A 65 -1.79 0.30 -3.68
C GLY A 65 -1.13 1.48 -4.38
N LEU A 66 -0.06 1.22 -5.15
CA LEU A 66 0.62 2.24 -5.95
C LEU A 66 -0.28 2.81 -7.03
N TRP A 67 -1.00 1.94 -7.75
CA TRP A 67 -1.95 2.37 -8.76
C TRP A 67 -3.07 3.24 -8.17
N MET A 68 -3.62 2.84 -7.03
CA MET A 68 -4.66 3.61 -6.35
C MET A 68 -4.13 4.96 -5.86
N LEU A 69 -2.92 5.00 -5.30
CA LEU A 69 -2.27 6.25 -4.89
C LEU A 69 -2.13 7.19 -6.09
N TYR A 70 -1.65 6.68 -7.22
CA TYR A 70 -1.53 7.45 -8.46
C TYR A 70 -2.89 8.00 -8.93
N VAL A 71 -3.95 7.19 -8.91
CA VAL A 71 -5.29 7.65 -9.29
C VAL A 71 -5.79 8.75 -8.34
N VAL A 72 -5.59 8.59 -7.03
CA VAL A 72 -6.00 9.58 -6.03
C VAL A 72 -5.24 10.90 -6.23
N GLU A 73 -3.93 10.85 -6.44
CA GLU A 73 -3.10 12.03 -6.68
C GLU A 73 -3.44 12.72 -8.01
N SER A 74 -3.77 11.94 -9.04
CA SER A 74 -4.27 12.45 -10.31
C SER A 74 -5.60 13.21 -10.14
N LEU A 75 -6.53 12.66 -9.37
CA LEU A 75 -7.83 13.28 -9.09
C LEU A 75 -7.73 14.53 -8.22
N LEU A 76 -6.75 14.57 -7.31
CA LEU A 76 -6.45 15.73 -6.46
C LEU A 76 -5.67 16.83 -7.21
N GLY A 77 -5.24 16.57 -8.45
CA GLY A 77 -4.44 17.50 -9.24
C GLY A 77 -3.02 17.70 -8.69
N GLU A 78 -2.52 16.75 -7.89
CA GLU A 78 -1.16 16.79 -7.34
C GLU A 78 -0.10 16.37 -8.35
N ILE A 79 -0.50 15.63 -9.41
CA ILE A 79 0.37 15.23 -10.51
C ILE A 79 0.27 16.28 -11.63
N PRO A 80 1.36 17.00 -11.98
CA PRO A 80 1.38 17.89 -13.12
C PRO A 80 0.99 17.13 -14.39
N GLN A 81 0.17 17.73 -15.26
CA GLN A 81 -0.10 17.12 -16.55
C GLN A 81 1.19 17.10 -17.38
N GLU A 82 1.47 15.98 -18.01
CA GLU A 82 2.59 15.83 -18.94
C GLU A 82 2.39 16.80 -20.12
N GLY A 83 2.99 17.99 -20.04
CA GLY A 83 2.85 19.04 -21.06
C GLY A 83 3.01 20.49 -20.59
N ASP A 84 2.85 20.79 -19.30
CA ASP A 84 2.86 22.18 -18.78
C ASP A 84 4.27 22.82 -18.65
N GLY A 85 5.27 22.25 -19.33
CA GLY A 85 6.67 22.67 -19.25
C GLY A 85 7.38 22.83 -20.60
N GLN A 86 6.64 22.97 -21.71
CA GLN A 86 7.20 23.31 -23.03
C GLN A 86 6.64 24.63 -23.55
#